data_AF-A0A326QZ33-F1
#
_entry.id   AF-A0A326QZ33-F1
#
_cell.length_a   1.000
_cell.length_b   1.000
_cell.length_c   1.000
_cell.angle_alpha   90.00
_cell.angle_beta   90.00
_cell.angle_gamma   90.00
#
_symmetry.space_group_name_H-M   'P 1'
#
loop_
_entity.id
_entity.type
_entity.pdbx_description
1 polymer ?
#
loop_
_entity_poly.entity_id
_entity_poly.type
_entity_poly.pdbx_seq_one_letter_code
_entity_poly.pdbx_strand_id
1 'polypeptide(L)' 'MAVKAVSHEQRSALLQEISRHESAAKAAAQEGDLAESARCILLLLDCERRVGGLGPQVLQLIKPRA' A
#
# COMPACT_ATOMS: atom_id res chain seq x y z
N MET A 1 -19.50 -2.87 14.36
CA MET A 1 -19.46 -2.22 13.03
C MET A 1 -18.32 -1.19 12.86
N ALA A 2 -17.71 -0.65 13.91
CA ALA A 2 -16.65 0.36 13.81
C ALA A 2 -15.36 -0.08 13.10
N VAL A 3 -14.85 -1.30 13.36
CA VAL A 3 -13.58 -1.80 12.78
C VAL A 3 -13.62 -1.86 11.25
N LYS A 4 -14.79 -2.20 10.68
CA LYS A 4 -14.98 -2.34 9.22
C LYS A 4 -14.97 -0.99 8.49
N ALA A 5 -15.46 0.05 9.15
CA ALA A 5 -15.42 1.42 8.64
C ALA A 5 -13.99 1.99 8.71
N VAL A 6 -13.29 1.76 9.83
CA VAL A 6 -11.88 2.16 10.01
C VAL A 6 -10.98 1.51 8.96
N SER A 7 -11.15 0.22 8.66
CA SER A 7 -10.38 -0.46 7.61
C SER A 7 -10.64 0.09 6.21
N HIS A 8 -11.86 0.56 5.93
CA HIS A 8 -12.20 1.13 4.62
C HIS A 8 -11.61 2.53 4.44
N GLU A 9 -11.67 3.36 5.48
CA GLU A 9 -11.08 4.69 5.50
C GLU A 9 -9.54 4.62 5.39
N GLN A 10 -8.90 3.76 6.18
CA GLN A 10 -7.46 3.48 6.07
C GLN A 10 -7.07 2.98 4.69
N ARG A 11 -7.86 2.07 4.10
CA ARG A 11 -7.63 1.60 2.73
C ARG A 11 -7.73 2.73 1.72
N SER A 12 -8.73 3.61 1.85
CA SER A 12 -8.87 4.75 0.95
C SER A 12 -7.73 5.76 1.07
N ALA A 13 -7.24 6.00 2.29
CA ALA A 13 -6.09 6.86 2.54
C ALA A 13 -4.82 6.32 1.89
N LEU A 14 -4.55 5.02 2.05
CA LEU A 14 -3.40 4.36 1.40
C LEU A 14 -3.49 4.40 -0.13
N LEU A 15 -4.68 4.23 -0.71
CA LEU A 15 -4.86 4.36 -2.16
C LEU A 15 -4.57 5.78 -2.66
N GLN A 16 -4.94 6.81 -1.90
CA GLN A 16 -4.57 8.18 -2.23
C GLN A 16 -3.06 8.42 -2.13
N GLU A 17 -2.40 7.87 -1.11
CA GLU A 17 -0.93 7.92 -0.97
C GLU A 17 -0.22 7.22 -2.13
N ILE A 18 -0.71 6.05 -2.57
CA ILE A 18 -0.22 5.35 -3.76
C ILE A 18 -0.26 6.27 -4.99
N SER A 19 -1.42 6.87 -5.29
CA SER A 19 -1.54 7.77 -6.45
C SER A 19 -0.60 8.98 -6.36
N ARG A 20 -0.39 9.53 -5.17
CA ARG A 20 0.55 10.64 -4.95
C ARG A 20 1.99 10.20 -5.23
N HIS A 21 2.44 9.12 -4.61
CA HIS A 21 3.80 8.60 -4.81
C HIS A 21 4.05 8.18 -6.26
N GLU A 22 3.05 7.64 -6.95
CA GLU A 22 3.14 7.30 -8.37
C GLU A 22 3.37 8.55 -9.22
N SER A 23 2.59 9.60 -8.99
CA SER A 23 2.73 10.87 -9.71
C SER A 23 4.08 11.53 -9.47
N ALA A 24 4.56 11.53 -8.22
CA ALA A 24 5.86 12.07 -7.84
C ALA A 24 7.02 11.27 -8.44
N ALA A 25 6.93 9.94 -8.43
CA ALA A 25 7.93 9.07 -9.04
C ALA A 25 8.08 9.33 -10.55
N LYS A 26 6.94 9.51 -11.25
CA LYS A 26 6.92 9.83 -12.69
C LYS A 26 7.53 11.21 -12.97
N ALA A 27 7.18 12.21 -12.17
CA ALA A 27 7.74 13.56 -12.31
C ALA A 27 9.27 13.56 -12.10
N ALA A 28 9.75 12.97 -11.00
CA ALA A 28 11.17 12.87 -10.70
C ALA A 28 11.94 12.11 -11.80
N ALA A 29 11.37 11.03 -12.34
CA ALA A 29 11.98 10.30 -13.45
C ALA A 29 12.08 11.15 -14.74
N GLN A 30 11.05 11.95 -15.04
CA GLN A 30 11.06 12.87 -16.19
C GLN A 30 12.12 13.97 -16.04
N GLU A 31 12.36 14.42 -14.82
CA GLU A 31 13.40 15.40 -14.49
C GLU A 31 14.82 14.79 -14.42
N GLY A 32 14.93 13.46 -14.48
CA GLY A 32 16.19 12.74 -14.36
C GLY A 32 16.66 12.53 -12.92
N ASP A 33 15.87 12.90 -11.92
CA ASP A 33 16.13 12.59 -10.51
C ASP A 33 15.70 11.14 -10.20
N LEU A 34 16.57 10.21 -10.61
CA LEU A 34 16.36 8.78 -10.39
C LEU A 34 16.34 8.40 -8.90
N ALA A 35 17.04 9.16 -8.05
CA ALA A 35 17.12 8.87 -6.63
C ALA A 35 15.78 9.18 -5.95
N GLU A 36 15.17 10.32 -6.25
CA GLU A 36 13.83 10.66 -5.76
C GLU A 36 12.76 9.76 -6.36
N SER A 37 12.86 9.45 -7.65
CA SER A 37 11.95 8.50 -8.29
C SER A 37 11.97 7.13 -7.59
N ALA A 38 13.17 6.59 -7.31
CA ALA A 38 13.32 5.33 -6.60
C ALA A 38 12.74 5.39 -5.18
N ARG A 39 12.96 6.48 -4.43
CA ARG A 39 12.37 6.67 -3.10
C ARG A 39 10.84 6.66 -3.16
N CYS A 40 10.25 7.40 -4.09
CA CYS A 40 8.80 7.44 -4.30
C CYS A 40 8.24 6.05 -4.66
N ILE A 41 8.92 5.28 -5.51
CA ILE A 41 8.52 3.91 -5.84
C ILE A 41 8.51 3.01 -4.59
N LEU A 42 9.53 3.09 -3.74
CA LEU A 42 9.58 2.28 -2.51
C LEU A 42 8.43 2.62 -1.55
N LEU A 43 8.10 3.92 -1.41
CA LEU A 43 6.97 4.36 -0.59
C LEU A 43 5.63 3.88 -1.16
N LEU A 44 5.46 3.93 -2.49
CA LEU A 44 4.31 3.37 -3.19
C LEU A 44 4.15 1.88 -2.90
N LEU A 45 5.21 1.08 -3.05
CA LEU A 45 5.19 -0.36 -2.83
C LEU A 45 4.85 -0.72 -1.38
N ASP A 46 5.31 0.07 -0.40
CA ASP A 46 4.93 -0.13 1.00
C ASP A 46 3.43 0.13 1.23
N CYS A 47 2.88 1.16 0.59
CA CYS A 47 1.45 1.43 0.66
C CYS A 47 0.64 0.30 0.02
N GLU A 48 1.06 -0.23 -1.14
CA GLU A 48 0.41 -1.38 -1.79
C GLU A 48 0.42 -2.63 -0.88
N ARG A 49 1.56 -2.93 -0.27
CA ARG A 49 1.71 -4.02 0.70
C ARG A 49 0.74 -3.87 1.86
N ARG A 50 0.59 -2.64 2.39
CA ARG A 50 -0.33 -2.33 3.50
C ARG A 50 -1.79 -2.44 3.07
N VAL A 51 -2.15 -2.01 1.85
CA VAL A 51 -3.50 -2.22 1.28
C VAL A 51 -3.84 -3.71 1.17
N GLY A 52 -2.88 -4.53 0.70
CA GLY A 52 -3.04 -5.98 0.64
C GLY A 52 -3.24 -6.63 2.00
N GLY A 53 -2.58 -6.11 3.04
CA GLY A 53 -2.72 -6.56 4.43
C GLY A 53 -4.03 -6.16 5.12
N LEU A 54 -4.77 -5.16 4.61
CA LEU A 54 -6.07 -4.75 5.14
C LEU A 54 -7.25 -5.61 4.66
N GLY A 55 -6.99 -6.63 3.82
CA GLY A 55 -8.00 -7.62 3.43
C GLY A 55 -8.43 -8.53 4.59
N PRO A 56 -9.56 -9.25 4.48
CA PRO A 56 -9.93 -10.25 5.47
C PRO A 56 -8.80 -11.26 5.61
N GLN A 57 -8.18 -11.32 6.78
CA GLN A 57 -7.17 -12.32 7.08
C GLN A 57 -7.87 -13.68 7.05
N VAL A 58 -7.67 -14.42 5.96
CA VAL A 58 -8.06 -15.83 5.89
C VAL A 58 -7.13 -16.53 6.87
N LEU A 59 -7.61 -16.76 8.09
CA LEU A 59 -6.96 -17.64 9.05
C LEU A 59 -6.68 -18.95 8.32
N GLN A 60 -5.42 -19.18 7.93
CA GLN A 60 -4.98 -20.51 7.56
C GLN A 60 -5.09 -21.32 8.85
N LEU A 61 -6.22 -22.00 9.02
CA LEU A 61 -6.41 -23.03 10.01
C LEU A 61 -5.31 -24.06 9.73
N ILE A 62 -4.21 -23.98 10.48
CA ILE A 62 -3.24 -25.06 10.52
C ILE A 62 -4.05 -26.26 10.99
N LYS A 63 -4.30 -27.21 10.08
CA LYS A 63 -4.94 -28.47 10.44
C LYS A 63 -4.03 -29.16 11.47
N PRO A 64 -4.48 -29.40 12.70
CA PRO A 64 -3.67 -30.13 13.66
C PRO A 64 -3.40 -31.52 13.09
N ARG A 65 -2.13 -31.93 13.07
CA ARG A 65 -1.74 -33.30 12.74
C ARG A 65 -2.05 -34.15 13.96
N ALA A 66 -3.22 -34.78 13.95
CA ALA A 66 -3.46 -36.00 14.72
C ALA A 66 -2.74 -37.17 14.04
#